data_AF-A0A0F9L6F5-F1
#
_entry.id   AF-A0A0F9L6F5-F1
#
_cell.length_a   1.000
_cell.length_b   1.000
_cell.length_c   1.000
_cell.angle_alpha   90.00
_cell.angle_beta   90.00
_cell.angle_gamma   90.00
#
_symmetry.space_group_name_H-M   'P 1'
#
loop_
_entity.id
_entity.type
_entity.pdbx_description
1 polymer ?
#
loop_
_entity_poly.entity_id
_entity_poly.type
_entity_poly.pdbx_seq_one_letter_code
_entity_poly.pdbx_strand_id
1 'polypeptide(L)'
;MAAKLIQVSDDAGANWHTLPGGSGNLNREAGQIGDTIFGATYQSNEAGVINWNIGANALYKGFAGYLAEVKKQGTSTAMTVEAMSLVAGKTFKIDDTAKEIWDRSQTLTVFDNAIDHNADVEFDSGYTVLTPVTVTGKFFPTVVLGQGTSFTLSQGADAIQTTTFVIAQANGGYHTFDPGLRTVGLEMANIFADASGFNADILARTEFIIELDPVGDGLSICRGFYKLVTVNQDGDVGALEEETINFNLNVPEGGDPSILTSELPFDWRHDALSTLSTSVQKMLEAFTNETKLDARYLHDGVNGQTGQIVVTDLSLSGGLEAMNDFTVTLQGDGVLTNVP
;
A
#
# COMPACT_ATOMS: atom_id res chain seq x y z
N MET A 1 -28.54 15.52 14.21
CA MET A 1 -27.69 14.32 14.23
C MET A 1 -26.60 14.54 13.20
N ALA A 2 -25.33 14.47 13.60
CA ALA A 2 -24.23 14.57 12.66
C ALA A 2 -24.09 13.24 11.90
N ALA A 3 -23.39 13.28 10.76
CA ALA A 3 -23.15 12.09 9.96
C ALA A 3 -22.18 11.16 10.69
N LYS A 4 -22.29 9.85 10.42
CA LYS A 4 -21.33 8.83 10.87
C LYS A 4 -19.93 9.20 10.39
N LEU A 5 -18.91 8.99 11.23
CA LEU A 5 -17.50 9.19 10.90
C LEU A 5 -16.67 7.96 11.24
N ILE A 6 -15.69 7.65 10.39
CA ILE A 6 -14.60 6.73 10.70
C ILE A 6 -13.31 7.54 10.63
N GLN A 7 -12.48 7.44 11.66
CA GLN A 7 -11.26 8.22 11.76
C GLN A 7 -10.11 7.35 12.24
N VAL A 8 -8.91 7.70 11.80
CA VAL A 8 -7.66 7.02 12.17
C VAL A 8 -6.67 8.01 12.77
N SER A 9 -5.74 7.49 13.56
CA SER A 9 -4.68 8.23 14.24
C SER A 9 -3.41 7.39 14.27
N ASP A 10 -2.28 8.02 13.96
CA ASP A 10 -0.92 7.46 14.06
C ASP A 10 -0.18 7.92 15.33
N ASP A 11 -0.87 8.64 16.23
CA ASP A 11 -0.28 9.32 17.38
C ASP A 11 -1.04 9.07 18.69
N ALA A 12 -1.48 7.82 18.90
CA ALA A 12 -2.16 7.38 20.11
C ALA A 12 -3.47 8.14 20.40
N GLY A 13 -4.18 8.56 19.35
CA GLY A 13 -5.44 9.28 19.44
C GLY A 13 -5.32 10.77 19.76
N ALA A 14 -4.14 11.39 19.60
CA ALA A 14 -3.98 12.83 19.80
C ALA A 14 -4.54 13.63 18.61
N ASN A 15 -4.31 13.19 17.37
CA ASN A 15 -4.87 13.75 16.15
C ASN A 15 -5.69 12.70 15.40
N TRP A 16 -6.89 13.08 14.94
CA TRP A 16 -7.82 12.18 14.27
C TRP A 16 -8.11 12.65 12.84
N HIS A 17 -7.87 11.77 11.87
CA HIS A 17 -8.08 12.03 10.46
C HIS A 17 -9.29 11.25 9.94
N THR A 18 -10.27 11.95 9.36
CA THR A 18 -11.50 11.35 8.85
C THR A 18 -11.26 10.66 7.51
N LEU A 19 -11.75 9.42 7.37
CA LEU A 19 -11.80 8.73 6.07
C LEU A 19 -12.84 9.41 5.18
N PRO A 20 -12.50 9.80 3.94
CA PRO A 20 -13.43 10.43 3.00
C PRO A 20 -14.35 9.39 2.33
N GLY A 21 -15.10 8.62 3.14
CA GLY A 21 -15.95 7.52 2.70
C GLY A 21 -17.45 7.85 2.64
N GLY A 22 -18.19 7.06 1.88
CA GLY A 22 -19.66 7.07 1.85
C GLY A 22 -20.29 5.97 2.69
N SER A 23 -19.50 4.97 3.09
CA SER A 23 -19.96 3.77 3.78
C SER A 23 -19.00 3.37 4.90
N GLY A 24 -19.52 2.61 5.87
CA GLY A 24 -18.71 2.10 6.95
C GLY A 24 -19.52 1.35 8.01
N ASN A 25 -18.94 0.30 8.56
CA ASN A 25 -19.51 -0.53 9.61
C ASN A 25 -18.47 -0.84 10.70
N LEU A 26 -18.98 -1.22 11.86
CA LEU A 26 -18.21 -1.82 12.95
C LEU A 26 -18.83 -3.17 13.23
N ASN A 27 -18.07 -4.24 13.05
CA ASN A 27 -18.51 -5.60 13.36
C ASN A 27 -17.88 -6.06 14.67
N ARG A 28 -18.64 -6.84 15.45
CA ARG A 28 -18.20 -7.44 16.71
C ARG A 28 -18.77 -8.85 16.81
N GLU A 29 -17.91 -9.83 16.90
CA GLU A 29 -18.29 -11.24 16.89
C GLU A 29 -17.52 -11.97 17.97
N ALA A 30 -18.23 -12.68 18.85
CA ALA A 30 -17.62 -13.62 19.78
C ALA A 30 -17.78 -15.03 19.23
N GLY A 31 -16.75 -15.87 19.44
CA GLY A 31 -16.91 -17.31 19.21
C GLY A 31 -18.01 -17.91 20.09
N GLN A 32 -18.56 -19.06 19.70
CA GLN A 32 -19.48 -19.82 20.54
C GLN A 32 -18.76 -21.06 21.11
N ILE A 33 -18.79 -21.22 22.43
CA ILE A 33 -18.21 -22.37 23.12
C ILE A 33 -19.38 -23.24 23.61
N GLY A 34 -19.53 -24.45 23.08
CA GLY A 34 -20.56 -25.36 23.56
C GLY A 34 -20.26 -25.85 24.97
N ASP A 35 -21.15 -25.57 25.92
CA ASP A 35 -21.01 -25.95 27.34
C ASP A 35 -22.13 -26.92 27.80
N THR A 36 -22.77 -27.60 26.83
CA THR A 36 -23.88 -28.51 27.10
C THR A 36 -23.44 -29.69 27.96
N ILE A 37 -24.09 -29.85 29.12
CA ILE A 37 -23.83 -30.96 30.05
C ILE A 37 -24.79 -32.14 29.86
N PHE A 38 -24.39 -33.31 30.36
CA PHE A 38 -25.22 -34.51 30.33
C PHE A 38 -26.55 -34.30 31.08
N GLY A 39 -27.67 -34.70 30.46
CA GLY A 39 -29.02 -34.54 31.01
C GLY A 39 -29.74 -33.25 30.59
N ALA A 40 -29.07 -32.34 29.87
CA ALA A 40 -29.72 -31.18 29.26
C ALA A 40 -30.56 -31.57 28.04
N THR A 41 -31.75 -30.98 27.91
CA THR A 41 -32.65 -31.18 26.76
C THR A 41 -32.46 -30.14 25.64
N TYR A 42 -31.65 -29.11 25.89
CA TYR A 42 -31.32 -28.04 24.94
C TYR A 42 -29.81 -27.81 24.93
N GLN A 43 -29.27 -27.44 23.76
CA GLN A 43 -27.87 -27.02 23.64
C GLN A 43 -27.67 -25.67 24.34
N SER A 44 -26.64 -25.59 25.18
CA SER A 44 -26.13 -24.35 25.79
C SER A 44 -24.81 -23.97 25.14
N ASN A 45 -24.56 -22.66 25.06
CA ASN A 45 -23.31 -22.08 24.59
C ASN A 45 -22.88 -20.92 25.50
N GLU A 46 -21.58 -20.79 25.72
CA GLU A 46 -20.92 -19.64 26.33
C GLU A 46 -20.23 -18.78 25.25
N ALA A 47 -20.07 -17.48 25.51
CA ALA A 47 -19.36 -16.58 24.60
C ALA A 47 -17.85 -16.78 24.73
N GLY A 48 -17.18 -17.00 23.60
CA GLY A 48 -15.73 -17.03 23.49
C GLY A 48 -15.11 -15.64 23.41
N VAL A 49 -13.85 -15.60 22.96
CA VAL A 49 -13.10 -14.37 22.75
C VAL A 49 -13.76 -13.55 21.64
N ILE A 50 -13.80 -12.23 21.84
CA ILE A 50 -14.42 -11.23 20.96
C ILE A 50 -13.40 -10.80 19.90
N ASN A 51 -13.83 -10.86 18.66
CA ASN A 51 -13.19 -10.20 17.53
C ASN A 51 -13.99 -8.94 17.14
N TRP A 52 -13.31 -7.93 16.62
CA TRP A 52 -13.98 -6.77 16.02
C TRP A 52 -13.19 -6.24 14.83
N ASN A 53 -13.88 -5.62 13.88
CA ASN A 53 -13.26 -4.98 12.73
C ASN A 53 -14.09 -3.79 12.24
N ILE A 54 -13.45 -2.91 11.51
CA ILE A 54 -14.09 -1.79 10.81
C ILE A 54 -13.89 -2.00 9.32
N GLY A 55 -15.00 -2.08 8.57
CA GLY A 55 -15.00 -2.02 7.12
C GLY A 55 -15.46 -0.64 6.66
N ALA A 56 -14.80 -0.08 5.64
CA ALA A 56 -15.13 1.23 5.10
C ALA A 56 -14.72 1.36 3.63
N ASN A 57 -15.12 2.46 3.01
CA ASN A 57 -14.51 2.92 1.76
C ASN A 57 -13.90 4.32 1.95
N ALA A 58 -13.02 4.74 1.04
CA ALA A 58 -12.47 6.08 1.01
C ALA A 58 -12.30 6.56 -0.43
N LEU A 59 -13.04 7.62 -0.77
CA LEU A 59 -13.04 8.18 -2.11
C LEU A 59 -11.85 9.12 -2.31
N TYR A 60 -11.16 8.96 -3.44
CA TYR A 60 -10.25 9.98 -3.93
C TYR A 60 -11.07 11.08 -4.63
N LYS A 61 -11.66 11.97 -3.82
CA LYS A 61 -12.62 12.96 -4.30
C LYS A 61 -11.99 13.96 -5.28
N GLY A 62 -12.72 14.26 -6.35
CA GLY A 62 -12.40 15.35 -7.27
C GLY A 62 -11.67 14.93 -8.54
N PHE A 63 -11.35 13.65 -8.67
CA PHE A 63 -10.63 13.10 -9.82
C PHE A 63 -11.36 11.88 -10.37
N ALA A 64 -11.53 11.89 -11.70
CA ALA A 64 -12.06 10.73 -12.41
C ALA A 64 -10.93 9.73 -12.66
N GLY A 65 -11.24 8.44 -12.64
CA GLY A 65 -10.25 7.37 -12.75
C GLY A 65 -9.51 7.35 -14.09
N TYR A 66 -10.05 7.96 -15.16
CA TYR A 66 -9.33 8.11 -16.43
C TYR A 66 -8.08 9.00 -16.35
N LEU A 67 -7.93 9.78 -15.28
CA LEU A 67 -6.71 10.58 -15.03
C LEU A 67 -5.59 9.74 -14.43
N ALA A 68 -5.88 8.54 -13.93
CA ALA A 68 -4.86 7.67 -13.39
C ALA A 68 -3.87 7.24 -14.47
N GLU A 69 -2.59 7.22 -14.12
CA GLU A 69 -1.52 6.75 -14.98
C GLU A 69 -0.93 5.46 -14.41
N VAL A 70 -1.00 4.38 -15.19
CA VAL A 70 -0.26 3.14 -14.91
C VAL A 70 0.91 3.04 -15.88
N LYS A 71 2.12 2.99 -15.34
CA LYS A 71 3.37 2.99 -16.10
C LYS A 71 4.24 1.80 -15.72
N LYS A 72 5.03 1.32 -16.68
CA LYS A 72 6.12 0.38 -16.43
C LYS A 72 7.48 1.02 -16.69
N GLN A 73 8.53 0.39 -16.21
CA GLN A 73 9.89 0.71 -16.62
C GLN A 73 10.07 0.64 -18.15
N GLY A 74 10.76 1.63 -18.69
CA GLY A 74 11.18 1.71 -20.07
C GLY A 74 12.59 1.15 -20.27
N THR A 75 13.30 1.66 -21.28
CA THR A 75 14.69 1.23 -21.55
C THR A 75 15.68 2.01 -20.68
N SER A 76 16.55 1.28 -19.98
CA SER A 76 17.63 1.85 -19.16
C SER A 76 18.43 2.91 -19.92
N THR A 77 18.47 4.12 -19.38
CA THR A 77 19.09 5.30 -19.97
C THR A 77 20.15 5.85 -19.03
N ALA A 78 21.25 6.37 -19.57
CA ALA A 78 22.32 6.96 -18.77
C ALA A 78 21.90 8.30 -18.14
N MET A 79 22.35 8.54 -16.92
CA MET A 79 22.28 9.81 -16.22
C MET A 79 23.68 10.21 -15.73
N THR A 80 23.94 11.51 -15.69
CA THR A 80 25.27 12.05 -15.37
C THR A 80 25.16 13.24 -14.46
N VAL A 81 25.77 13.15 -13.28
CA VAL A 81 25.88 14.23 -12.29
C VAL A 81 24.50 14.81 -11.93
N GLU A 82 23.55 13.92 -11.66
CA GLU A 82 22.22 14.29 -11.23
C GLU A 82 22.26 14.81 -9.80
N ALA A 83 21.61 15.95 -9.55
CA ALA A 83 21.57 16.55 -8.23
C ALA A 83 20.74 15.70 -7.26
N MET A 84 21.19 15.65 -6.00
CA MET A 84 20.47 15.00 -4.92
C MET A 84 20.27 15.95 -3.73
N SER A 85 19.07 15.92 -3.17
CA SER A 85 18.72 16.65 -1.95
C SER A 85 18.63 15.73 -0.74
N LEU A 86 18.95 16.26 0.43
CA LEU A 86 18.82 15.55 1.70
C LEU A 86 17.34 15.37 2.05
N VAL A 87 16.91 14.14 2.32
CA VAL A 87 15.55 13.80 2.77
C VAL A 87 15.50 13.80 4.30
N ALA A 88 16.32 12.97 4.94
CA ALA A 88 16.43 12.88 6.39
C ALA A 88 17.77 12.23 6.79
N GLY A 89 18.34 12.65 7.92
CA GLY A 89 19.60 12.08 8.42
C GLY A 89 20.75 12.27 7.43
N LYS A 90 21.13 11.19 6.73
CA LYS A 90 22.11 11.18 5.62
C LYS A 90 21.54 10.52 4.36
N THR A 91 20.23 10.34 4.28
CA THR A 91 19.54 9.79 3.11
C THR A 91 19.32 10.90 2.10
N PHE A 92 19.94 10.76 0.93
CA PHE A 92 19.77 11.67 -0.19
C PHE A 92 18.86 11.04 -1.25
N LYS A 93 18.11 11.89 -1.95
CA LYS A 93 17.24 11.49 -3.06
C LYS A 93 17.52 12.35 -4.28
N ILE A 94 17.48 11.75 -5.47
CA ILE A 94 17.59 12.48 -6.73
C ILE A 94 16.46 13.51 -6.86
N ASP A 95 16.80 14.73 -7.28
CA ASP A 95 15.82 15.81 -7.40
C ASP A 95 14.89 15.63 -8.60
N ASP A 96 15.40 15.02 -9.67
CA ASP A 96 14.65 14.72 -10.89
C ASP A 96 13.81 13.46 -10.71
N THR A 97 12.51 13.65 -10.50
CA THR A 97 11.56 12.55 -10.26
C THR A 97 11.47 11.58 -11.43
N ALA A 98 11.79 11.99 -12.67
CA ALA A 98 11.80 11.12 -13.84
C ALA A 98 12.98 10.13 -13.85
N LYS A 99 13.96 10.31 -12.96
CA LYS A 99 15.19 9.51 -12.85
C LYS A 99 15.28 8.71 -11.55
N GLU A 100 14.18 8.60 -10.81
CA GLU A 100 14.15 7.94 -9.51
C GLU A 100 14.24 6.42 -9.55
N ILE A 101 13.93 5.79 -10.69
CA ILE A 101 13.99 4.33 -10.81
C ILE A 101 15.39 3.96 -11.29
N TRP A 102 16.24 3.46 -10.40
CA TRP A 102 17.64 3.20 -10.73
C TRP A 102 17.83 1.81 -11.34
N ASP A 103 18.71 1.70 -12.34
CA ASP A 103 19.03 0.41 -12.93
C ASP A 103 20.02 -0.36 -12.07
N ARG A 104 19.48 -1.25 -11.23
CA ARG A 104 20.24 -2.10 -10.29
C ARG A 104 21.25 -3.04 -10.96
N SER A 105 21.14 -3.26 -12.27
CA SER A 105 22.12 -4.06 -13.01
C SER A 105 23.42 -3.29 -13.30
N GLN A 106 23.45 -1.99 -13.03
CA GLN A 106 24.57 -1.10 -13.29
C GLN A 106 25.13 -0.52 -11.99
N THR A 107 26.43 -0.23 -11.98
CA THR A 107 27.04 0.50 -10.87
C THR A 107 26.61 1.97 -10.91
N LEU A 108 26.15 2.45 -9.76
CA LEU A 108 25.89 3.88 -9.52
C LEU A 108 27.10 4.49 -8.84
N THR A 109 27.44 5.70 -9.22
CA THR A 109 28.53 6.48 -8.62
C THR A 109 27.98 7.72 -7.97
N VAL A 110 28.08 7.78 -6.64
CA VAL A 110 27.72 8.93 -5.84
C VAL A 110 28.95 9.81 -5.66
N PHE A 111 28.77 11.11 -5.84
CA PHE A 111 29.77 12.12 -5.60
C PHE A 111 29.34 13.05 -4.48
N ASP A 112 30.26 13.36 -3.59
CA ASP A 112 30.14 14.44 -2.60
C ASP A 112 31.15 15.53 -2.99
N ASN A 113 30.65 16.72 -3.36
CA ASN A 113 31.48 17.85 -3.77
C ASN A 113 32.53 17.48 -4.85
N ALA A 114 32.07 16.73 -5.86
CA ALA A 114 32.86 16.19 -6.97
C ALA A 114 33.92 15.12 -6.60
N ILE A 115 33.93 14.63 -5.36
CA ILE A 115 34.73 13.48 -4.94
C ILE A 115 33.89 12.21 -5.11
N ASP A 116 34.45 11.20 -5.77
CA ASP A 116 33.81 9.90 -5.99
C ASP A 116 33.79 9.06 -4.70
N HIS A 117 32.61 8.57 -4.32
CA HIS A 117 32.35 7.71 -3.17
C HIS A 117 31.88 6.28 -3.55
N ASN A 118 32.28 5.75 -4.71
CA ASN A 118 31.97 4.39 -5.20
C ASN A 118 32.25 3.24 -4.21
N ALA A 119 32.99 3.46 -3.13
CA ALA A 119 33.27 2.47 -2.08
C ALA A 119 32.34 2.58 -0.85
N ASP A 120 31.59 3.68 -0.71
CA ASP A 120 30.79 4.02 0.48
C ASP A 120 29.33 4.24 0.05
N VAL A 121 28.54 3.16 0.06
CA VAL A 121 27.11 3.21 -0.35
C VAL A 121 26.24 3.89 0.71
N GLU A 122 26.76 4.08 1.93
CA GLU A 122 26.19 4.91 2.98
C GLU A 122 27.32 5.77 3.57
N PHE A 123 27.11 7.09 3.69
CA PHE A 123 28.06 7.94 4.39
C PHE A 123 28.13 7.49 5.86
N ASP A 124 29.26 6.88 6.27
CA ASP A 124 29.49 6.41 7.64
C ASP A 124 29.06 7.48 8.66
N SER A 125 28.54 7.06 9.80
CA SER A 125 28.08 7.91 10.91
C SER A 125 29.04 9.07 11.24
N GLY A 126 30.36 8.86 11.15
CA GLY A 126 31.38 9.88 11.36
C GLY A 126 31.69 10.81 10.17
N TYR A 127 31.22 10.47 8.96
CA TYR A 127 31.47 11.25 7.74
C TYR A 127 30.61 12.53 7.71
N THR A 128 31.23 13.67 7.37
CA THR A 128 30.53 14.94 7.18
C THR A 128 30.32 15.16 5.69
N VAL A 129 29.05 15.11 5.27
CA VAL A 129 28.68 15.35 3.87
C VAL A 129 28.95 16.81 3.51
N LEU A 130 29.74 17.01 2.47
CA LEU A 130 29.88 18.31 1.83
C LEU A 130 28.75 18.45 0.79
N THR A 131 28.45 19.66 0.33
CA THR A 131 27.44 19.86 -0.70
C THR A 131 28.09 20.55 -1.90
N PRO A 132 27.69 20.24 -3.13
CA PRO A 132 26.55 19.40 -3.54
C PRO A 132 26.84 17.88 -3.57
N VAL A 133 25.81 17.07 -3.32
CA VAL A 133 25.82 15.61 -3.59
C VAL A 133 25.21 15.35 -4.96
N THR A 134 25.84 14.51 -5.76
CA THR A 134 25.35 14.15 -7.11
C THR A 134 25.52 12.66 -7.40
N VAL A 135 24.79 12.12 -8.38
CA VAL A 135 24.89 10.71 -8.78
C VAL A 135 25.03 10.55 -10.30
N THR A 136 25.80 9.55 -10.72
CA THR A 136 25.94 9.13 -12.12
C THR A 136 25.64 7.64 -12.24
N GLY A 137 25.02 7.22 -13.33
CA GLY A 137 24.74 5.81 -13.58
C GLY A 137 23.67 5.64 -14.65
N LYS A 138 22.76 4.68 -14.44
CA LYS A 138 21.59 4.50 -15.31
C LYS A 138 20.29 4.46 -14.51
N PHE A 139 19.23 4.88 -15.16
CA PHE A 139 17.87 4.88 -14.62
C PHE A 139 16.90 4.31 -15.66
N PHE A 140 15.75 3.84 -15.21
CA PHE A 140 14.64 3.45 -16.06
C PHE A 140 13.64 4.61 -16.17
N PRO A 141 13.48 5.24 -17.34
CA PRO A 141 12.36 6.14 -17.56
C PRO A 141 11.06 5.34 -17.51
N THR A 142 9.95 5.95 -17.12
CA THR A 142 8.63 5.29 -17.13
C THR A 142 7.92 5.44 -18.47
N VAL A 143 7.20 4.40 -18.91
CA VAL A 143 6.35 4.41 -20.11
C VAL A 143 4.96 3.85 -19.78
N VAL A 144 3.93 4.30 -20.48
CA VAL A 144 2.54 3.84 -20.24
C VAL A 144 2.43 2.32 -20.39
N LEU A 145 1.72 1.69 -19.46
CA LEU A 145 1.46 0.26 -19.45
C LEU A 145 0.18 -0.07 -20.24
N GLY A 146 0.34 -0.39 -21.53
CA GLY A 146 -0.78 -0.87 -22.37
C GLY A 146 -1.88 0.16 -22.60
N GLN A 147 -3.10 -0.32 -22.86
CA GLN A 147 -4.31 0.48 -23.12
C GLN A 147 -5.39 0.17 -22.08
N GLY A 148 -5.12 0.52 -20.81
CA GLY A 148 -6.00 0.24 -19.70
C GLY A 148 -7.31 1.01 -19.72
N THR A 149 -8.40 0.30 -19.43
CA THR A 149 -9.76 0.85 -19.23
C THR A 149 -10.14 0.89 -17.76
N SER A 150 -9.57 -0.01 -16.95
CA SER A 150 -9.67 -0.01 -15.50
C SER A 150 -8.47 -0.69 -14.85
N PHE A 151 -8.29 -0.45 -13.55
CA PHE A 151 -7.28 -1.11 -12.74
C PHE A 151 -7.83 -1.38 -11.34
N THR A 152 -7.28 -2.43 -10.71
CA THR A 152 -7.46 -2.71 -9.28
C THR A 152 -6.10 -3.05 -8.69
N LEU A 153 -5.61 -2.21 -7.78
CA LEU A 153 -4.47 -2.49 -6.93
C LEU A 153 -4.98 -3.10 -5.62
N SER A 154 -4.81 -4.40 -5.45
CA SER A 154 -5.14 -5.11 -4.21
C SER A 154 -3.98 -5.04 -3.22
N GLN A 155 -4.25 -4.61 -1.99
CA GLN A 155 -3.27 -4.50 -0.91
C GLN A 155 -3.81 -5.20 0.34
N GLY A 156 -3.40 -6.45 0.55
CA GLY A 156 -3.82 -7.27 1.68
C GLY A 156 -2.70 -7.48 2.69
N ALA A 157 -3.06 -7.63 3.97
CA ALA A 157 -2.14 -8.05 5.01
C ALA A 157 -2.82 -9.09 5.91
N ASP A 158 -2.05 -10.12 6.27
CA ASP A 158 -2.48 -11.06 7.31
C ASP A 158 -2.52 -10.35 8.67
N ALA A 159 -3.50 -10.70 9.50
CA ALA A 159 -3.52 -10.33 10.91
C ALA A 159 -3.08 -11.53 11.75
N ILE A 160 -1.87 -11.49 12.29
CA ILE A 160 -1.32 -12.58 13.10
C ILE A 160 -1.95 -12.49 14.48
N GLN A 161 -2.83 -13.44 14.81
CA GLN A 161 -3.44 -13.50 16.13
C GLN A 161 -2.39 -13.82 17.21
N THR A 162 -2.18 -12.90 18.15
CA THR A 162 -1.21 -13.04 19.25
C THR A 162 -1.86 -13.28 20.62
N THR A 163 -3.17 -13.55 20.62
CA THR A 163 -3.96 -13.67 21.84
C THR A 163 -3.52 -14.86 22.68
N THR A 164 -3.19 -14.61 23.95
CA THR A 164 -2.94 -15.66 24.96
C THR A 164 -3.98 -15.58 26.08
N PHE A 165 -4.08 -16.60 26.93
CA PHE A 165 -4.99 -16.55 28.09
C PHE A 165 -4.74 -15.34 28.99
N VAL A 166 -3.47 -14.98 29.21
CA VAL A 166 -3.10 -13.83 30.05
C VAL A 166 -3.58 -12.53 29.43
N ILE A 167 -3.38 -12.36 28.11
CA ILE A 167 -3.84 -11.18 27.37
C ILE A 167 -5.36 -11.11 27.36
N ALA A 168 -6.05 -12.20 27.02
CA ALA A 168 -7.51 -12.26 26.97
C ALA A 168 -8.15 -11.96 28.33
N GLN A 169 -7.59 -12.46 29.42
CA GLN A 169 -8.08 -12.16 30.77
C GLN A 169 -7.85 -10.68 31.14
N ALA A 170 -6.71 -10.10 30.74
CA ALA A 170 -6.36 -8.72 31.04
C ALA A 170 -7.17 -7.70 30.22
N ASN A 171 -7.53 -8.02 28.98
CA ASN A 171 -8.20 -7.10 28.05
C ASN A 171 -9.72 -7.30 27.97
N GLY A 172 -10.30 -8.15 28.81
CA GLY A 172 -11.76 -8.38 28.83
C GLY A 172 -12.27 -9.34 27.75
N GLY A 173 -11.41 -10.24 27.27
CA GLY A 173 -11.75 -11.30 26.34
C GLY A 173 -11.71 -10.87 24.88
N TYR A 174 -10.80 -9.98 24.50
CA TYR A 174 -10.63 -9.53 23.12
C TYR A 174 -9.43 -10.19 22.46
N HIS A 175 -9.54 -10.46 21.16
CA HIS A 175 -8.39 -10.88 20.37
C HIS A 175 -7.39 -9.72 20.21
N THR A 176 -6.10 -10.07 20.20
CA THR A 176 -4.99 -9.19 19.83
C THR A 176 -4.31 -9.69 18.57
N PHE A 177 -3.79 -8.77 17.77
CA PHE A 177 -3.20 -9.03 16.47
C PHE A 177 -1.95 -8.19 16.22
N ASP A 178 -0.99 -8.77 15.51
CA ASP A 178 0.14 -8.05 14.93
C ASP A 178 0.04 -8.06 13.39
N PRO A 179 0.60 -7.06 12.70
CA PRO A 179 0.71 -7.08 11.24
C PRO A 179 1.49 -8.30 10.75
N GLY A 180 0.99 -8.93 9.69
CA GLY A 180 1.57 -10.12 9.09
C GLY A 180 2.09 -9.91 7.68
N LEU A 181 2.18 -11.02 6.95
CA LEU A 181 2.64 -11.02 5.57
C LEU A 181 1.72 -10.17 4.69
N ARG A 182 2.32 -9.30 3.87
CA ARG A 182 1.60 -8.45 2.92
C ARG A 182 1.57 -9.07 1.55
N THR A 183 0.44 -8.89 0.89
CA THR A 183 0.23 -9.26 -0.51
C THR A 183 -0.16 -8.01 -1.28
N VAL A 184 0.47 -7.82 -2.43
CA VAL A 184 0.11 -6.75 -3.35
C VAL A 184 -0.05 -7.34 -4.74
N GLY A 185 -1.14 -6.98 -5.41
CA GLY A 185 -1.45 -7.40 -6.77
C GLY A 185 -2.04 -6.24 -7.55
N LEU A 186 -1.78 -6.19 -8.84
CA LEU A 186 -2.36 -5.23 -9.77
C LEU A 186 -3.05 -5.99 -10.89
N GLU A 187 -4.36 -5.81 -10.98
CA GLU A 187 -5.16 -6.22 -12.13
C GLU A 187 -5.40 -5.01 -13.04
N MET A 188 -5.30 -5.23 -14.34
CA MET A 188 -5.67 -4.25 -15.35
C MET A 188 -6.58 -4.89 -16.38
N ALA A 189 -7.71 -4.24 -16.67
CA ALA A 189 -8.51 -4.54 -17.85
C ALA A 189 -8.10 -3.58 -18.98
N ASN A 190 -7.83 -4.14 -20.15
CA ASN A 190 -7.27 -3.46 -21.30
C ASN A 190 -8.07 -3.80 -22.56
N ILE A 191 -7.95 -2.94 -23.58
CA ILE A 191 -8.21 -3.35 -24.96
C ILE A 191 -6.98 -4.07 -25.47
N PHE A 192 -7.15 -5.27 -26.04
CA PHE A 192 -6.04 -6.04 -26.58
C PHE A 192 -5.34 -5.27 -27.72
N ALA A 193 -4.01 -5.23 -27.64
CA ALA A 193 -3.18 -4.73 -28.71
C ALA A 193 -1.91 -5.56 -28.80
N ASP A 194 -1.65 -6.14 -29.98
CA ASP A 194 -0.47 -6.99 -30.26
C ASP A 194 0.86 -6.29 -29.91
N ALA A 195 0.92 -4.98 -30.15
CA ALA A 195 2.08 -4.14 -29.83
C ALA A 195 2.42 -4.09 -28.32
N SER A 196 1.51 -4.47 -27.43
CA SER A 196 1.73 -4.46 -25.98
C SER A 196 2.61 -5.62 -25.49
N GLY A 197 2.68 -6.73 -26.24
CA GLY A 197 3.66 -7.80 -26.01
C GLY A 197 3.46 -8.69 -24.76
N PHE A 198 2.33 -8.58 -24.04
CA PHE A 198 2.14 -9.24 -22.74
C PHE A 198 2.25 -10.77 -22.77
N ASN A 199 1.84 -11.41 -23.87
CA ASN A 199 1.99 -12.86 -24.02
C ASN A 199 3.48 -13.30 -24.13
N ALA A 200 4.33 -12.47 -24.71
CA ALA A 200 5.77 -12.74 -24.70
C ALA A 200 6.35 -12.51 -23.29
N ASP A 201 5.88 -11.46 -22.60
CA ASP A 201 6.33 -11.09 -21.26
C ASP A 201 6.00 -12.16 -20.21
N ILE A 202 4.80 -12.76 -20.26
CA ILE A 202 4.41 -13.85 -19.33
C ILE A 202 5.25 -15.12 -19.54
N LEU A 203 5.59 -15.45 -20.79
CA LEU A 203 6.46 -16.60 -21.11
C LEU A 203 7.90 -16.37 -20.63
N ALA A 204 8.39 -15.13 -20.78
CA ALA A 204 9.72 -14.72 -20.32
C ALA A 204 9.82 -14.62 -18.79
N ARG A 205 8.69 -14.47 -18.08
CA ARG A 205 8.62 -14.25 -16.62
C ARG A 205 9.40 -13.01 -16.18
N THR A 206 9.34 -11.98 -17.02
CA THR A 206 10.04 -10.71 -16.82
C THR A 206 9.54 -10.02 -15.55
N GLU A 207 10.47 -9.43 -14.79
CA GLU A 207 10.12 -8.52 -13.70
C GLU A 207 9.87 -7.11 -14.24
N PHE A 208 8.81 -6.48 -13.75
CA PHE A 208 8.41 -5.12 -14.08
C PHE A 208 8.38 -4.27 -12.82
N ILE A 209 9.01 -3.11 -12.86
CA ILE A 209 8.74 -2.01 -11.94
C ILE A 209 7.52 -1.30 -12.51
N ILE A 210 6.41 -1.40 -11.77
CA ILE A 210 5.15 -0.75 -12.13
C ILE A 210 4.93 0.40 -11.18
N GLU A 211 4.56 1.53 -11.76
CA GLU A 211 4.21 2.75 -11.07
C GLU A 211 2.74 3.05 -11.36
N LEU A 212 1.95 3.28 -10.31
CA LEU A 212 0.58 3.75 -10.41
C LEU A 212 0.47 5.10 -9.71
N ASP A 213 0.04 6.08 -10.49
CA ASP A 213 -0.37 7.40 -10.04
C ASP A 213 -1.90 7.50 -10.21
N PRO A 214 -2.69 7.48 -9.13
CA PRO A 214 -4.14 7.49 -9.24
C PRO A 214 -4.69 8.80 -9.84
N VAL A 215 -3.95 9.90 -9.81
CA VAL A 215 -4.43 11.22 -10.25
C VAL A 215 -3.67 11.80 -11.43
N GLY A 216 -2.53 11.23 -11.78
CA GLY A 216 -1.67 11.68 -12.88
C GLY A 216 -0.95 13.00 -12.59
N ASP A 217 -0.84 13.39 -11.32
CA ASP A 217 -0.18 14.64 -10.89
C ASP A 217 1.23 14.43 -10.31
N GLY A 218 1.65 13.18 -10.13
CA GLY A 218 2.93 12.76 -9.59
C GLY A 218 3.07 12.92 -8.08
N LEU A 219 2.03 13.34 -7.37
CA LEU A 219 2.10 13.70 -5.94
C LEU A 219 1.81 12.52 -5.01
N SER A 220 0.99 11.56 -5.43
CA SER A 220 0.80 10.28 -4.74
C SER A 220 1.11 9.17 -5.70
N ILE A 221 2.19 8.43 -5.45
CA ILE A 221 2.63 7.38 -6.36
C ILE A 221 2.85 6.11 -5.55
N CYS A 222 2.33 5.00 -6.04
CA CYS A 222 2.77 3.69 -5.56
C CYS A 222 3.66 3.02 -6.60
N ARG A 223 4.68 2.31 -6.12
CA ARG A 223 5.64 1.62 -6.97
C ARG A 223 5.94 0.26 -6.36
N GLY A 224 6.10 -0.74 -7.21
CA GLY A 224 6.59 -2.04 -6.77
C GLY A 224 7.19 -2.87 -7.89
N PHE A 225 7.83 -3.97 -7.50
CA PHE A 225 8.37 -4.96 -8.43
C PHE A 225 7.33 -6.06 -8.62
N TYR A 226 6.94 -6.32 -9.86
CA TYR A 226 5.88 -7.25 -10.20
C TYR A 226 6.35 -8.28 -11.22
N LYS A 227 5.68 -9.43 -11.22
CA LYS A 227 5.71 -10.36 -12.34
C LYS A 227 4.31 -10.57 -12.87
N LEU A 228 4.22 -10.68 -14.19
CA LEU A 228 3.00 -11.02 -14.88
C LEU A 228 2.64 -12.50 -14.62
N VAL A 229 1.45 -12.75 -14.09
CA VAL A 229 0.98 -14.09 -13.67
C VAL A 229 -0.07 -14.64 -14.62
N THR A 230 -1.02 -13.81 -15.07
CA THR A 230 -2.04 -14.23 -16.03
C THR A 230 -2.29 -13.15 -17.07
N VAL A 231 -2.55 -13.61 -18.29
CA VAL A 231 -3.09 -12.81 -19.39
C VAL A 231 -4.28 -13.59 -19.92
N ASN A 232 -5.47 -13.01 -19.84
CA ASN A 232 -6.71 -13.59 -20.36
C ASN A 232 -7.23 -12.67 -21.45
N GLN A 233 -7.68 -13.25 -22.57
CA GLN A 233 -8.31 -12.52 -23.67
C GLN A 233 -9.72 -13.08 -23.85
N ASP A 234 -10.67 -12.17 -24.06
CA ASP A 234 -12.08 -12.51 -24.31
C ASP A 234 -12.69 -11.51 -25.28
N GLY A 235 -13.69 -11.95 -26.05
CA GLY A 235 -14.28 -11.12 -27.09
C GLY A 235 -15.32 -11.84 -27.93
N ASP A 236 -16.42 -11.13 -28.21
CA ASP A 236 -17.43 -11.57 -29.17
C ASP A 236 -16.94 -11.38 -30.62
N VAL A 237 -17.41 -12.24 -31.52
CA VAL A 237 -17.14 -12.11 -32.96
C VAL A 237 -17.65 -10.76 -33.48
N GLY A 238 -16.73 -9.89 -33.89
CA GLY A 238 -17.03 -8.56 -34.43
C GLY A 238 -16.94 -7.42 -33.43
N ALA A 239 -16.59 -7.69 -32.18
CA ALA A 239 -16.20 -6.69 -31.17
C ALA A 239 -14.68 -6.47 -31.13
N LEU A 240 -14.23 -5.50 -30.33
CA LEU A 240 -12.82 -5.42 -29.93
C LEU A 240 -12.54 -6.53 -28.92
N GLU A 241 -11.33 -7.08 -28.99
CA GLU A 241 -10.87 -8.08 -28.03
C GLU A 241 -10.46 -7.36 -26.73
N GLU A 242 -10.95 -7.84 -25.59
CA GLU A 242 -10.59 -7.36 -24.26
C GLU A 242 -9.51 -8.25 -23.65
N GLU A 243 -8.62 -7.66 -22.86
CA GLU A 243 -7.52 -8.37 -22.21
C GLU A 243 -7.48 -8.03 -20.72
N THR A 244 -7.48 -9.05 -19.86
CA THR A 244 -7.28 -8.90 -18.41
C THR A 244 -5.89 -9.41 -18.02
N ILE A 245 -5.14 -8.55 -17.34
CA ILE A 245 -3.73 -8.77 -17.02
C ILE A 245 -3.55 -8.71 -15.50
N ASN A 246 -2.97 -9.74 -14.92
CA ASN A 246 -2.68 -9.78 -13.47
C ASN A 246 -1.19 -9.80 -13.19
N PHE A 247 -0.76 -8.83 -12.42
CA PHE A 247 0.58 -8.69 -11.89
C PHE A 247 0.59 -8.99 -10.39
N ASN A 248 1.51 -9.84 -9.95
CA ASN A 248 1.73 -10.06 -8.51
C ASN A 248 3.08 -9.50 -8.09
N LEU A 249 3.13 -8.98 -6.88
CA LEU A 249 4.37 -8.50 -6.29
C LEU A 249 5.44 -9.61 -6.28
N ASN A 250 6.63 -9.28 -6.77
CA ASN A 250 7.81 -10.12 -6.74
C ASN A 250 8.84 -9.44 -5.86
N VAL A 251 9.24 -10.10 -4.77
CA VAL A 251 10.34 -9.60 -3.93
C VAL A 251 11.67 -9.96 -4.60
N PRO A 252 12.49 -9.00 -5.03
CA PRO A 252 13.75 -9.30 -5.70
C PRO A 252 14.73 -10.00 -4.76
N GLU A 253 15.27 -11.15 -5.16
CA GLU A 253 16.32 -11.85 -4.40
C GLU A 253 17.69 -11.21 -4.68
N GLY A 254 18.47 -10.91 -3.63
CA GLY A 254 19.91 -10.59 -3.77
C GLY A 254 20.35 -9.15 -3.52
N GLY A 255 19.48 -8.28 -3.00
CA GLY A 255 19.93 -7.01 -2.41
C GLY A 255 20.41 -7.26 -0.98
N ASP A 256 21.61 -6.80 -0.65
CA ASP A 256 21.93 -6.54 0.76
C ASP A 256 20.82 -5.63 1.32
N PRO A 257 20.12 -6.01 2.40
CA PRO A 257 19.06 -5.18 2.97
C PRO A 257 19.53 -3.76 3.35
N SER A 258 20.85 -3.53 3.47
CA SER A 258 21.44 -2.19 3.63
C SER A 258 21.57 -1.38 2.33
N ILE A 259 21.64 -2.04 1.16
CA ILE A 259 21.62 -1.41 -0.18
C ILE A 259 20.17 -1.20 -0.67
N LEU A 260 19.22 -2.00 -0.16
CA LEU A 260 17.77 -1.88 -0.46
C LEU A 260 17.07 -0.73 0.26
N THR A 261 17.81 0.16 0.94
CA THR A 261 17.23 1.28 1.69
C THR A 261 16.51 2.31 0.83
N SER A 262 16.61 2.26 -0.51
CA SER A 262 15.85 3.12 -1.41
C SER A 262 14.73 2.45 -2.21
N GLU A 263 14.60 1.12 -2.23
CA GLU A 263 13.57 0.42 -3.01
C GLU A 263 13.01 -0.76 -2.21
N LEU A 264 12.09 -0.45 -1.28
CA LEU A 264 11.18 -1.44 -0.71
C LEU A 264 10.50 -2.20 -1.85
N PRO A 265 10.18 -3.51 -1.70
CA PRO A 265 9.53 -4.29 -2.76
C PRO A 265 8.25 -3.61 -3.29
N PHE A 266 7.56 -2.91 -2.40
CA PHE A 266 6.44 -2.04 -2.69
C PHE A 266 6.48 -0.84 -1.74
N ASP A 267 6.16 0.36 -2.23
CA ASP A 267 6.06 1.55 -1.41
C ASP A 267 5.06 2.57 -1.98
N TRP A 268 4.58 3.45 -1.11
CA TRP A 268 3.82 4.64 -1.43
C TRP A 268 4.63 5.89 -1.10
N ARG A 269 4.77 6.75 -2.09
CA ARG A 269 5.33 8.08 -1.93
C ARG A 269 4.22 9.12 -1.99
N HIS A 270 4.18 9.98 -0.97
CA HIS A 270 3.28 11.12 -0.92
C HIS A 270 4.08 12.41 -0.82
N ASP A 271 3.84 13.34 -1.74
CA ASP A 271 4.31 14.71 -1.67
C ASP A 271 3.44 15.52 -0.68
N ALA A 272 4.02 16.56 -0.08
CA ALA A 272 3.30 17.44 0.85
C ALA A 272 2.10 18.16 0.21
N LEU A 273 2.10 18.30 -1.11
CA LEU A 273 0.99 18.88 -1.89
C LEU A 273 -0.05 17.85 -2.32
N SER A 274 0.13 16.56 -1.98
CA SER A 274 -0.79 15.50 -2.36
C SER A 274 -2.22 15.80 -1.91
N THR A 275 -3.15 15.54 -2.81
CA THR A 275 -4.60 15.70 -2.58
C THR A 275 -5.24 14.45 -1.96
N LEU A 276 -4.49 13.35 -1.83
CA LEU A 276 -4.97 12.15 -1.15
C LEU A 276 -5.20 12.47 0.32
N SER A 277 -6.34 12.04 0.89
CA SER A 277 -6.65 12.36 2.29
C SER A 277 -5.59 11.82 3.23
N THR A 278 -5.21 12.62 4.24
CA THR A 278 -4.21 12.23 5.26
C THR A 278 -4.56 10.90 5.93
N SER A 279 -5.84 10.62 6.19
CA SER A 279 -6.27 9.33 6.75
C SER A 279 -5.86 8.14 5.89
N VAL A 280 -6.04 8.21 4.57
CA VAL A 280 -5.60 7.17 3.63
C VAL A 280 -4.06 7.10 3.58
N GLN A 281 -3.37 8.24 3.50
CA GLN A 281 -1.90 8.26 3.54
C GLN A 281 -1.35 7.56 4.79
N LYS A 282 -1.94 7.81 5.97
CA LYS A 282 -1.55 7.16 7.23
C LYS A 282 -1.82 5.67 7.25
N MET A 283 -2.93 5.22 6.66
CA MET A 283 -3.20 3.78 6.52
C MET A 283 -2.24 3.10 5.54
N LEU A 284 -1.86 3.76 4.45
CA LEU A 284 -0.85 3.26 3.50
C LEU A 284 0.53 3.19 4.17
N GLU A 285 0.94 4.23 4.90
CA GLU A 285 2.17 4.24 5.71
C GLU A 285 2.18 3.08 6.72
N ALA A 286 1.07 2.88 7.44
CA ALA A 286 0.97 1.81 8.44
C ALA A 286 1.01 0.42 7.81
N PHE A 287 0.37 0.26 6.64
CA PHE A 287 0.45 -0.96 5.85
C PHE A 287 1.90 -1.23 5.43
N THR A 288 2.60 -0.28 4.80
CA THR A 288 3.97 -0.49 4.32
C THR A 288 4.95 -0.77 5.46
N ASN A 289 4.84 -0.03 6.57
CA ASN A 289 5.78 -0.06 7.69
C ASN A 289 5.46 -1.11 8.77
N GLU A 290 4.40 -1.91 8.60
CA GLU A 290 3.96 -2.90 9.60
C GLU A 290 3.67 -2.27 10.97
N THR A 291 3.03 -1.10 10.97
CA THR A 291 2.66 -0.41 12.22
C THR A 291 1.17 -0.48 12.48
N LYS A 292 0.81 -0.34 13.76
CA LYS A 292 -0.57 -0.26 14.23
C LYS A 292 -1.01 1.20 14.23
N LEU A 293 -2.31 1.41 14.01
CA LEU A 293 -2.96 2.71 14.17
C LEU A 293 -4.03 2.61 15.24
N ASP A 294 -4.53 3.75 15.70
CA ASP A 294 -5.81 3.81 16.41
C ASP A 294 -6.92 4.16 15.42
N ALA A 295 -8.07 3.52 15.56
CA ALA A 295 -9.27 3.84 14.81
C ALA A 295 -10.44 4.11 15.74
N ARG A 296 -11.29 5.04 15.32
CA ARG A 296 -12.58 5.28 15.97
C ARG A 296 -13.73 5.28 14.97
N TYR A 297 -14.80 4.62 15.38
CA TYR A 297 -16.08 4.56 14.68
C TYR A 297 -17.10 5.38 15.45
N LEU A 298 -17.49 6.54 14.91
CA LEU A 298 -18.46 7.46 15.51
C LEU A 298 -19.81 7.34 14.81
N HIS A 299 -20.77 6.68 15.45
CA HIS A 299 -22.04 6.31 14.80
C HIS A 299 -22.95 7.51 14.52
N ASP A 300 -22.81 8.60 15.28
CA ASP A 300 -23.56 9.85 15.12
C ASP A 300 -22.66 11.07 14.90
N GLY A 301 -21.37 10.82 14.61
CA GLY A 301 -20.34 11.83 14.41
C GLY A 301 -19.71 12.38 15.70
N VAL A 302 -20.17 11.96 16.88
CA VAL A 302 -19.64 12.43 18.18
C VAL A 302 -19.36 11.24 19.10
N ASN A 303 -20.36 10.39 19.32
CA ASN A 303 -20.32 9.20 20.15
C ASN A 303 -19.90 7.98 19.33
N GLY A 304 -19.19 7.06 19.96
CA GLY A 304 -18.74 5.87 19.27
C GLY A 304 -17.84 4.96 20.08
N GLN A 305 -16.96 4.27 19.37
CA GLN A 305 -15.98 3.36 19.95
C GLN A 305 -14.61 3.57 19.30
N THR A 306 -13.55 3.36 20.06
CA THR A 306 -12.17 3.49 19.63
C THR A 306 -11.32 2.32 20.11
N GLY A 307 -10.29 1.97 19.34
CA GLY A 307 -9.33 0.93 19.69
C GLY A 307 -8.18 0.88 18.69
N GLN A 308 -7.14 0.14 19.05
CA GLN A 308 -6.00 -0.09 18.17
C GLN A 308 -6.40 -1.05 17.04
N ILE A 309 -5.81 -0.87 15.86
CA ILE A 309 -6.08 -1.65 14.66
C ILE A 309 -4.81 -2.02 13.90
N VAL A 310 -4.93 -3.07 13.10
CA VAL A 310 -4.02 -3.45 12.02
C VAL A 310 -4.77 -3.26 10.69
N VAL A 311 -4.12 -2.65 9.70
CA VAL A 311 -4.69 -2.50 8.35
C VAL A 311 -4.55 -3.84 7.61
N THR A 312 -5.67 -4.49 7.29
CA THR A 312 -5.66 -5.82 6.63
C THR A 312 -6.06 -5.76 5.16
N ASP A 313 -6.76 -4.72 4.74
CA ASP A 313 -7.05 -4.46 3.33
C ASP A 313 -7.09 -2.95 3.07
N LEU A 314 -6.42 -2.53 2.00
CA LEU A 314 -6.41 -1.15 1.52
C LEU A 314 -6.36 -1.11 -0.02
N SER A 315 -7.25 -1.85 -0.65
CA SER A 315 -7.29 -2.00 -2.10
C SER A 315 -7.83 -0.74 -2.81
N LEU A 316 -7.20 -0.32 -3.89
CA LEU A 316 -7.57 0.83 -4.73
C LEU A 316 -8.10 0.36 -6.07
N SER A 317 -9.21 0.92 -6.54
CA SER A 317 -9.74 0.65 -7.88
C SER A 317 -10.08 1.94 -8.62
N GLY A 318 -9.99 1.92 -9.95
CA GLY A 318 -10.29 3.06 -10.82
C GLY A 318 -10.55 2.63 -12.27
N GLY A 319 -11.12 3.53 -13.08
CA GLY A 319 -11.37 3.25 -14.50
C GLY A 319 -11.96 4.43 -15.26
N LEU A 320 -12.21 4.24 -16.56
CA LEU A 320 -12.63 5.31 -17.48
C LEU A 320 -13.90 6.04 -17.04
N GLU A 321 -14.89 5.30 -16.53
CA GLU A 321 -16.18 5.82 -16.07
C GLU A 321 -16.38 5.66 -14.55
N ALA A 322 -15.29 5.46 -13.80
CA ALA A 322 -15.32 5.28 -12.35
C ALA A 322 -14.46 6.35 -11.65
N MET A 323 -14.81 6.68 -10.41
CA MET A 323 -13.90 7.41 -9.53
C MET A 323 -12.92 6.43 -8.90
N ASN A 324 -11.75 6.94 -8.49
CA ASN A 324 -10.85 6.13 -7.69
C ASN A 324 -11.43 5.96 -6.28
N ASP A 325 -11.61 4.71 -5.84
CA ASP A 325 -12.13 4.37 -4.52
C ASP A 325 -11.22 3.34 -3.85
N PHE A 326 -10.98 3.56 -2.56
CA PHE A 326 -10.30 2.61 -1.70
C PHE A 326 -11.32 1.78 -0.94
N THR A 327 -11.15 0.46 -0.95
CA THR A 327 -11.79 -0.45 0.00
C THR A 327 -10.85 -0.64 1.19
N VAL A 328 -11.38 -0.48 2.40
CA VAL A 328 -10.59 -0.47 3.64
C VAL A 328 -11.17 -1.48 4.61
N THR A 329 -10.32 -2.37 5.12
CA THR A 329 -10.64 -3.25 6.26
C THR A 329 -9.58 -3.10 7.34
N LEU A 330 -10.04 -2.79 8.56
CA LEU A 330 -9.21 -2.59 9.74
C LEU A 330 -9.56 -3.68 10.77
N GLN A 331 -8.59 -4.53 11.09
CA GLN A 331 -8.72 -5.57 12.09
C GLN A 331 -8.43 -4.99 13.47
N GLY A 332 -9.38 -5.14 14.40
CA GLY A 332 -9.24 -4.67 15.77
C GLY A 332 -8.22 -5.44 16.57
N ASP A 333 -7.35 -4.72 17.29
CA ASP A 333 -6.33 -5.26 18.19
C ASP A 333 -6.65 -4.86 19.65
N GLY A 334 -7.15 -5.83 20.42
CA GLY A 334 -7.49 -5.65 21.82
C GLY A 334 -8.85 -4.98 22.04
N VAL A 335 -8.96 -4.28 23.17
CA VAL A 335 -10.25 -3.82 23.71
C VAL A 335 -10.79 -2.59 22.96
N LEU A 336 -12.11 -2.57 22.72
CA LEU A 336 -12.82 -1.36 22.31
C LEU A 336 -13.20 -0.53 23.52
N THR A 337 -12.89 0.76 23.47
CA THR A 337 -13.28 1.75 24.48
C THR A 337 -14.36 2.67 23.92
N ASN A 338 -15.31 3.07 24.75
CA ASN A 338 -16.37 3.98 24.33
C ASN A 338 -15.84 5.42 24.25
N VAL A 339 -16.25 6.12 23.21
CA VAL A 339 -16.06 7.57 23.04
C VAL A 339 -17.42 8.22 23.38
N PRO A 340 -17.53 8.90 24.53
CA PRO A 340 -18.78 9.50 25.00
C PRO A 340 -19.06 10.88 24.39
#